data_AF-R7P7Y0-F1
#
_entry.id   AF-R7P7Y0-F1
#
_cell.length_a   1.000
_cell.length_b   1.000
_cell.length_c   1.000
_cell.angle_alpha   90.00
_cell.angle_beta   90.00
_cell.angle_gamma   90.00
#
_symmetry.space_group_name_H-M   'P 1'
#
loop_
_entity.id
_entity.type
_entity.pdbx_description
1 polymer ?
#
loop_
_entity_poly.entity_id
_entity_poly.type
_entity_poly.pdbx_seq_one_letter_code
_entity_poly.pdbx_strand_id
1 'polypeptide(L)'
;MSKNIMRTPEEKEKLVLEMINNGYGFHTMSKKHDISKSVLSKWYYSYKEKGIEGLKSNTGKHKSLSTGLHLKKPKNKIEELELELMKKDIEIARLKKGYMVKGVGAEKEFVTTFDKNTK
;
A
#
# COMPACT_ATOMS: atom_id res chain seq x y z
N MET A 1 -17.60 -19.60 -7.01
CA MET A 1 -16.44 -18.84 -6.53
C MET A 1 -15.23 -19.24 -7.38
N SER A 2 -14.70 -18.34 -8.23
CA SER A 2 -13.43 -18.60 -8.91
C SER A 2 -12.30 -18.53 -7.89
N LYS A 3 -11.42 -19.52 -7.85
CA LYS A 3 -10.27 -19.52 -6.94
C LYS A 3 -9.28 -18.46 -7.44
N ASN A 4 -8.90 -17.52 -6.55
CA ASN A 4 -7.83 -16.59 -6.85
C ASN A 4 -6.48 -17.33 -6.77
N ILE A 5 -5.95 -17.74 -7.92
CA ILE A 5 -4.65 -18.39 -8.03
C ILE A 5 -3.59 -17.31 -8.25
N MET A 6 -2.88 -16.94 -7.17
CA MET A 6 -1.72 -16.06 -7.27
C MET A 6 -0.52 -16.85 -7.82
N ARG A 7 -0.15 -16.58 -9.08
CA ARG A 7 1.05 -17.14 -9.71
C ARG A 7 2.30 -16.31 -9.40
N THR A 8 3.43 -16.98 -9.26
CA THR A 8 4.74 -16.30 -9.09
C THR A 8 5.14 -15.58 -10.39
N PRO A 9 6.03 -14.58 -10.34
CA PRO A 9 6.51 -13.90 -11.55
C PRO A 9 7.17 -14.86 -12.55
N GLU A 10 7.93 -15.84 -12.06
CA GLU A 10 8.62 -16.86 -12.88
C GLU A 10 7.64 -17.78 -13.61
N GLU A 11 6.57 -18.22 -12.94
CA GLU A 11 5.51 -19.01 -13.58
C GLU A 11 4.82 -18.24 -14.70
N LYS A 12 4.57 -16.95 -14.50
CA LYS A 12 3.98 -16.08 -15.54
C LYS A 12 4.93 -15.92 -16.72
N GLU A 13 6.22 -15.76 -16.47
CA GLU A 13 7.22 -15.63 -17.52
C GLU A 13 7.27 -16.90 -18.38
N LYS A 14 7.30 -18.08 -17.74
CA LYS A 14 7.30 -19.36 -18.46
C LYS A 14 6.09 -19.48 -19.40
N LEU A 15 4.91 -19.07 -18.96
CA LEU A 15 3.69 -19.06 -19.79
C LEU A 15 3.77 -18.07 -20.94
N VAL A 16 4.34 -16.87 -20.72
CA VAL A 16 4.51 -15.86 -21.77
C VAL A 16 5.53 -16.33 -22.82
N LEU A 17 6.65 -16.91 -22.39
CA LEU A 17 7.66 -17.48 -23.28
C LEU A 17 7.12 -18.67 -24.07
N GLU A 18 6.35 -19.57 -23.44
CA GLU A 18 5.70 -20.68 -24.12
C GLU A 18 4.75 -20.18 -25.22
N MET A 19 4.02 -19.10 -24.96
CA MET A 19 3.11 -18.48 -25.93
C MET A 19 3.87 -17.86 -27.12
N ILE A 20 5.01 -17.19 -26.86
CA ILE A 20 5.86 -16.57 -27.89
C ILE A 20 6.54 -17.63 -28.74
N ASN A 21 7.16 -18.64 -28.11
CA ASN A 21 7.96 -19.65 -28.80
C ASN A 21 7.11 -20.59 -29.65
N ASN A 22 5.91 -20.96 -29.18
CA ASN A 22 5.03 -21.86 -29.90
C ASN A 22 4.01 -21.13 -30.80
N GLY A 23 3.99 -19.79 -30.79
CA GLY A 23 3.02 -19.00 -31.55
C GLY A 23 1.56 -19.22 -31.15
N TYR A 24 1.30 -19.66 -29.91
CA TYR A 24 -0.06 -19.93 -29.47
C TYR A 24 -0.86 -18.65 -29.28
N GLY A 25 -2.06 -18.60 -29.86
CA GLY A 25 -3.00 -17.51 -29.59
C GLY A 25 -3.50 -17.53 -28.13
N PHE A 26 -3.91 -16.36 -27.63
CA PHE A 26 -4.45 -16.20 -26.26
C PHE A 26 -5.60 -17.17 -25.95
N HIS A 27 -6.39 -17.56 -26.95
CA HIS A 27 -7.49 -18.52 -26.77
C HIS A 27 -7.00 -19.93 -26.45
N THR A 28 -5.95 -20.39 -27.13
CA THR A 28 -5.36 -21.72 -26.93
C THR A 28 -4.73 -21.81 -25.55
N MET A 29 -3.96 -20.79 -25.16
CA MET A 29 -3.35 -20.71 -23.82
C MET A 29 -4.40 -20.60 -22.71
N SER A 30 -5.48 -19.86 -22.96
CA SER A 30 -6.59 -19.71 -22.02
C SER A 30 -7.25 -21.05 -21.70
N LYS A 31 -7.51 -21.89 -22.70
CA LYS A 31 -8.06 -23.23 -22.52
C LYS A 31 -7.08 -24.19 -21.84
N LYS A 32 -5.80 -24.13 -22.21
CA LYS A 32 -4.77 -25.06 -21.71
C LYS A 32 -4.47 -24.87 -20.22
N HIS A 33 -4.44 -23.63 -19.75
CA HIS A 33 -4.03 -23.29 -18.39
C HIS A 33 -5.17 -22.76 -17.50
N ASP A 34 -6.40 -22.79 -18.01
CA ASP A 34 -7.61 -22.22 -17.39
C ASP A 34 -7.39 -20.77 -16.90
N ILE A 35 -6.86 -19.93 -17.80
CA ILE A 35 -6.53 -18.53 -17.52
C ILE A 35 -7.41 -17.64 -18.38
N SER A 36 -7.96 -16.57 -17.81
CA SER A 36 -8.65 -15.57 -18.61
C SER A 36 -7.73 -14.96 -19.68
N LYS A 37 -8.27 -14.80 -20.89
CA LYS A 37 -7.59 -14.11 -22.01
C LYS A 37 -7.11 -12.71 -21.62
N SER A 38 -7.88 -11.98 -20.82
CA SER A 38 -7.52 -10.63 -20.36
C SER A 38 -6.29 -10.63 -19.46
N VAL A 39 -6.14 -11.66 -18.61
CA VAL A 39 -4.97 -11.82 -17.73
C VAL A 39 -3.73 -12.15 -18.55
N LEU A 40 -3.84 -13.08 -19.51
CA LEU A 40 -2.76 -13.44 -20.42
C LEU A 40 -2.29 -12.25 -21.27
N SER A 41 -3.23 -11.49 -21.83
CA SER A 41 -2.93 -10.28 -22.60
C SER A 41 -2.18 -9.25 -21.75
N LYS A 42 -2.63 -9.01 -20.50
CA LYS A 42 -1.96 -8.10 -19.57
C LYS A 42 -0.52 -8.54 -19.29
N TRP A 43 -0.31 -9.82 -19.01
CA TRP A 43 1.04 -10.36 -18.78
C TRP A 43 1.94 -10.23 -20.01
N TYR A 44 1.42 -10.55 -21.20
CA TYR A 44 2.17 -10.42 -22.45
C TYR A 44 2.66 -8.99 -22.70
N TYR A 45 1.77 -8.00 -22.62
CA TYR A 45 2.15 -6.61 -22.84
C TYR A 45 3.07 -6.08 -21.73
N SER A 46 2.81 -6.43 -20.47
CA SER A 46 3.70 -6.04 -19.36
C SER A 46 5.10 -6.64 -19.48
N TYR A 47 5.20 -7.88 -19.96
CA TYR A 47 6.47 -8.53 -20.25
C TYR A 47 7.20 -7.88 -21.44
N LYS A 48 6.47 -7.52 -22.50
CA LYS A 48 7.05 -6.85 -23.66
C LYS A 48 7.63 -5.47 -23.31
N GLU A 49 7.00 -4.73 -22.40
CA GLU A 49 7.47 -3.41 -22.00
C GLU A 49 8.60 -3.44 -20.96
N LYS A 50 8.51 -4.33 -19.94
CA LYS A 50 9.35 -4.27 -18.73
C LYS A 50 10.03 -5.61 -18.39
N GLY A 51 9.95 -6.60 -19.29
CA GLY A 51 10.45 -7.95 -19.03
C GLY A 51 9.79 -8.60 -17.80
N ILE A 52 10.56 -9.40 -17.08
CA ILE A 52 10.11 -10.09 -15.85
C ILE A 52 9.62 -9.11 -14.77
N GLU A 53 10.15 -7.88 -14.74
CA GLU A 53 9.73 -6.87 -13.76
C GLU A 53 8.27 -6.45 -13.94
N GLY A 54 7.78 -6.43 -15.18
CA GLY A 54 6.38 -6.15 -15.49
C GLY A 54 5.41 -7.24 -14.99
N LEU A 55 5.91 -8.45 -14.71
CA LEU A 55 5.12 -9.58 -14.21
C LEU A 55 5.07 -9.65 -12.68
N LYS A 56 5.92 -8.87 -11.99
CA LYS A 56 5.87 -8.72 -10.53
C LYS A 56 4.51 -8.13 -10.15
N SER A 57 3.86 -8.75 -9.16
CA SER A 57 2.58 -8.26 -8.67
C SER A 57 2.80 -6.95 -7.93
N ASN A 58 2.27 -5.85 -8.47
CA ASN A 58 2.09 -4.60 -7.70
C ASN A 58 0.88 -4.69 -6.76
N THR A 59 0.17 -5.82 -6.74
CA THR A 59 -0.92 -6.09 -5.81
C THR A 59 -0.31 -6.52 -4.48
N GLY A 60 0.05 -5.52 -3.70
CA GLY A 60 0.31 -5.60 -2.26
C GLY A 60 -0.34 -4.37 -1.64
N LYS A 61 -0.68 -4.44 -0.35
CA LYS A 61 -1.13 -3.25 0.39
C LYS A 61 -0.13 -2.14 0.08
N HIS A 62 -0.55 -1.11 -0.66
CA HIS A 62 0.20 0.13 -0.69
C HIS A 62 0.42 0.41 0.79
N LYS A 63 1.68 0.46 1.25
CA LYS A 63 1.97 1.01 2.57
C LYS A 63 1.59 2.48 2.40
N SER A 64 0.29 2.75 2.53
CA SER A 64 -0.24 4.07 2.70
C SER A 64 0.54 4.60 3.88
N LEU A 65 1.52 5.44 3.60
CA LEU A 65 2.22 6.23 4.60
C LEU A 65 1.29 7.30 5.19
N SER A 66 -0.01 7.24 4.88
CA SER A 66 -0.95 8.33 5.01
C SER A 66 -2.27 7.86 5.62
N THR A 67 -2.24 7.38 6.86
CA THR A 67 -3.45 7.41 7.71
C THR A 67 -3.17 7.60 9.21
N GLY A 68 -1.93 7.86 9.58
CA GLY A 68 -1.53 8.13 10.96
C GLY A 68 -0.01 8.10 11.01
N LEU A 69 0.59 8.80 11.97
CA LEU A 69 2.02 8.67 12.24
C LEU A 69 2.34 7.19 12.50
N HIS A 70 2.70 6.43 11.45
CA HIS A 70 3.26 5.10 11.57
C HIS A 70 4.72 5.26 12.03
N LEU A 71 4.89 5.76 13.25
CA LEU A 71 6.17 5.70 13.92
C LEU A 71 6.52 4.22 14.02
N LYS A 72 7.67 3.84 13.45
CA LYS A 72 8.21 2.50 13.66
C LYS A 72 8.31 2.27 15.17
N LYS A 73 8.06 1.04 15.62
CA LYS A 73 8.28 0.69 17.03
C LYS A 73 9.74 1.04 17.38
N PRO A 74 9.98 1.83 18.44
CA PRO A 74 11.35 2.17 18.83
C PRO A 74 12.10 0.89 19.16
N LYS A 75 13.34 0.79 18.70
CA LYS A 75 14.22 -0.36 18.96
C LYS A 75 15.06 -0.16 20.21
N ASN A 76 15.35 1.10 20.54
CA ASN A 76 16.21 1.51 21.64
C ASN A 76 15.51 2.53 22.55
N LYS A 77 16.02 2.68 23.78
CA LYS A 77 15.47 3.64 24.75
C LYS A 77 15.57 5.10 24.30
N ILE A 78 16.64 5.43 23.58
CA ILE A 78 16.86 6.78 23.02
C ILE A 78 15.74 7.13 22.03
N GLU A 79 15.49 6.24 21.06
CA GLU A 79 14.41 6.43 20.08
C GLU A 79 13.03 6.55 20.75
N GLU A 80 12.78 5.76 21.80
CA GLU A 80 11.53 5.84 22.56
C GLU A 80 11.35 7.23 23.21
N LEU A 81 12.41 7.74 23.85
CA LEU A 81 12.41 9.05 24.49
C LEU A 81 12.26 10.19 23.47
N GLU A 82 12.92 10.10 22.31
CA GLU A 82 12.76 11.07 21.23
C GLU A 82 11.31 11.14 20.73
N LEU A 83 10.65 9.98 20.56
CA LEU A 83 9.23 9.92 20.19
C LEU A 83 8.32 10.53 21.28
N GLU A 84 8.67 10.33 22.55
CA GLU A 84 7.91 10.91 23.66
C GLU A 84 8.07 12.44 23.71
N LEU A 85 9.29 12.96 23.53
CA LEU A 85 9.55 14.39 23.43
C LEU A 85 8.75 15.01 22.27
N MET A 86 8.81 14.39 21.09
CA MET A 86 8.04 14.86 19.92
C MET A 86 6.53 14.92 20.20
N LYS A 87 5.98 13.93 20.90
CA LYS A 87 4.55 13.95 21.31
C LYS A 87 4.25 15.07 22.29
N LYS A 88 5.11 15.29 23.29
CA LYS A 88 4.96 16.38 24.26
C LYS A 88 5.06 17.76 23.60
N ASP A 89 5.98 17.95 22.66
CA ASP A 89 6.14 19.20 21.91
C ASP A 89 4.91 19.53 21.07
N ILE A 90 4.34 18.53 20.40
CA ILE A 90 3.08 18.69 19.65
C ILE A 90 1.95 19.12 20.59
N GLU A 91 1.86 18.51 21.77
CA GLU A 91 0.81 18.84 22.74
C GLU A 91 0.98 20.25 23.31
N ILE A 92 2.20 20.62 23.69
CA ILE A 92 2.54 21.99 24.11
C ILE A 92 2.17 23.00 23.03
N ALA A 93 2.50 22.73 21.76
CA ALA A 93 2.16 23.61 20.65
C ALA A 93 0.64 23.77 20.48
N ARG A 94 -0.14 22.71 20.71
CA ARG A 94 -1.62 22.78 20.67
C ARG A 94 -2.19 23.57 21.84
N LEU A 95 -1.72 23.31 23.06
CA LEU A 95 -2.16 24.02 24.26
C LEU A 95 -1.83 25.52 24.16
N LYS A 96 -0.64 25.88 23.64
CA LYS A 96 -0.28 27.28 23.36
C LYS A 96 -1.22 27.94 22.36
N LYS A 97 -1.75 27.18 21.40
CA LYS A 97 -2.75 27.64 20.44
C LYS A 97 -4.19 27.53 20.98
N GLY A 98 -4.38 27.10 22.24
CA GLY A 98 -5.68 26.94 22.88
C GLY A 98 -6.55 25.85 22.26
N TYR A 99 -5.95 24.74 21.84
CA TYR A 99 -6.69 23.55 21.39
C TYR A 99 -6.51 22.40 22.36
N MET A 100 -7.61 21.71 22.68
CA MET A 100 -7.66 20.40 23.30
C MET A 100 -8.08 19.34 22.28
N VAL A 101 -7.52 18.15 22.40
CA VAL A 101 -7.85 17.02 21.52
C VAL A 101 -8.68 16.00 22.29
N LYS A 102 -9.82 15.59 21.73
CA LYS A 102 -10.63 14.48 22.23
C LYS A 102 -10.68 13.36 21.20
N GLY A 103 -10.72 12.12 21.65
CA GLY A 103 -10.78 10.93 20.79
C GLY A 103 -9.48 10.61 20.05
N VAL A 104 -9.51 9.52 19.28
CA VAL A 104 -8.37 8.99 18.51
C VAL A 104 -8.82 8.58 17.11
N GLY A 105 -7.88 8.50 16.17
CA GLY A 105 -8.17 8.03 14.82
C GLY A 105 -9.21 8.91 14.11
N ALA A 106 -10.26 8.29 13.59
CA ALA A 106 -11.35 8.97 12.88
C ALA A 106 -12.29 9.77 13.80
N GLU A 107 -12.33 9.44 15.10
CA GLU A 107 -13.17 10.10 16.11
C GLU A 107 -12.44 11.28 16.78
N LYS A 108 -11.42 11.82 16.12
CA LYS A 108 -10.57 12.87 16.69
C LYS A 108 -11.21 14.25 16.51
N GLU A 109 -11.46 14.92 17.63
CA GLU A 109 -12.04 16.27 17.68
C GLU A 109 -11.06 17.26 18.30
N PHE A 110 -10.98 18.47 17.74
CA PHE A 110 -10.21 19.58 18.29
C PHE A 110 -11.16 20.61 18.89
N VAL A 111 -11.08 20.80 20.20
CA VAL A 111 -11.91 21.74 20.97
C VAL A 111 -11.08 22.98 21.30
N THR A 112 -11.55 24.17 20.93
CA THR A 112 -10.89 25.42 21.31
C THR A 112 -11.17 25.74 22.78
N THR A 113 -10.13 26.01 23.57
CA THR A 113 -10.24 26.39 24.99
C THR A 113 -10.25 27.89 25.23
N PHE A 114 -10.04 28.70 24.18
CA PHE A 114 -10.26 30.13 24.27
C PHE A 114 -11.77 30.39 24.28
N ASP A 115 -12.38 30.33 25.46
CA ASP A 115 -13.60 31.06 25.70
C ASP A 115 -13.30 32.54 25.39
N LYS A 116 -14.06 33.09 24.45
CA LYS A 116 -13.92 34.44 23.88
C LYS A 116 -13.49 35.47 24.94
N ASN A 117 -12.20 35.80 25.00
CA ASN A 117 -11.78 37.05 25.59
C ASN A 117 -11.93 38.14 24.52
N THR A 118 -13.17 38.42 24.14
CA THR A 118 -13.56 39.67 23.48
C THR A 118 -14.14 40.57 24.55
N LYS A 119 -13.26 41.33 25.20
CA LYS A 119 -13.62 42.57 25.88
C LYS A 119 -12.56 43.61 25.56
#